data_AF-A0A290QK28-F1
#
_entry.id   AF-A0A290QK28-F1
#
_cell.length_a   1.000
_cell.length_b   1.000
_cell.length_c   1.000
_cell.angle_alpha   90.00
_cell.angle_beta   90.00
_cell.angle_gamma   90.00
#
_symmetry.space_group_name_H-M   'P 1'
#
loop_
_entity.id
_entity.type
_entity.pdbx_description
1 polymer ?
#
loop_
_entity_poly.entity_id
_entity_poly.type
_entity_poly.pdbx_seq_one_letter_code
_entity_poly.pdbx_strand_id
1 'polypeptide(L)'
;MNNPPANSSSPRARRMSRAVLFALAATEAYFFANAHVRDSLHLQLGLVMILFAFVPAWRWAKSGSTSLPVFEVLLFITANTYAFPLLNGHEELLRYSIEDVTNTALQVILFQISAIVVHAMVPTRPGRGAFWQEEVIGPTLSRWVEHGMTISTAYVIISTFTDWIPSSFGSVLRAVFFGIGIICTFITSRRLGQGSLSPGEKLMFFLNLFAQSVAIGATLVLVQAISTILLALVGYVSASGRVPAVVTVVVFGTLAILHNGKSEMRAIYWTPQEQHLPPASTLPQFYSTWFQHGLALSESEPGGKNKMTSKLIERTSLLHILCLVVSNSPQPNPYLEGETYGYIPGQFVPRFFWPEKPPGHVSTSRLSVYYGLQTEEETHRTTIGFGMVAEAYANFGFFGVIGIAAFLAALLKKISGLAEGGPLLSYGGVLMVILLAWSFQVEFTLSLWLSSLYQACLAVLGLCYALRKFIN
;
A
#
# COMPACT_ATOMS: atom_id res chain seq x y z
N MET A 1 -17.66 -17.13 -13.69
CA MET A 1 -17.45 -18.26 -12.74
C MET A 1 -18.24 -18.00 -11.45
N ASN A 2 -19.35 -18.71 -11.19
CA ASN A 2 -20.16 -18.50 -9.98
C ASN A 2 -19.43 -19.07 -8.76
N ASN A 3 -19.06 -18.23 -7.79
CA ASN A 3 -18.47 -18.68 -6.53
C ASN A 3 -19.57 -19.34 -5.66
N PRO A 4 -19.33 -20.54 -5.10
CA PRO A 4 -20.25 -21.13 -4.12
C PRO A 4 -20.34 -20.26 -2.85
N PRO A 5 -21.45 -20.31 -2.10
CA PRO A 5 -21.67 -19.47 -0.93
C PRO A 5 -20.58 -19.67 0.14
N ALA A 6 -20.23 -18.58 0.83
CA ALA A 6 -19.23 -18.56 1.89
C ALA A 6 -19.59 -19.57 2.99
N ASN A 7 -18.80 -20.64 3.12
CA ASN A 7 -18.98 -21.62 4.18
C ASN A 7 -17.85 -21.42 5.21
N SER A 8 -18.18 -20.80 6.34
CA SER A 8 -17.29 -20.60 7.50
C SER A 8 -16.72 -21.92 8.05
N SER A 9 -17.32 -23.05 7.66
CA SER A 9 -16.84 -24.38 8.00
C SER A 9 -15.81 -24.96 7.03
N SER A 10 -15.48 -24.27 5.92
CA SER A 10 -14.53 -24.78 4.93
C SER A 10 -13.12 -25.00 5.51
N PRO A 11 -12.39 -26.08 5.12
CA PRO A 11 -11.02 -26.32 5.59
C PRO A 11 -10.08 -25.14 5.31
N ARG A 12 -10.33 -24.40 4.22
CA ARG A 12 -9.61 -23.20 3.83
C ARG A 12 -9.79 -22.07 4.85
N ALA A 13 -11.04 -21.73 5.20
CA ALA A 13 -11.33 -20.68 6.17
C ALA A 13 -10.70 -20.98 7.54
N ARG A 14 -10.82 -22.22 8.02
CA ARG A 14 -10.19 -22.66 9.29
C ARG A 14 -8.68 -22.52 9.26
N ARG A 15 -8.03 -22.94 8.16
CA ARG A 15 -6.57 -22.84 8.00
C ARG A 15 -6.10 -21.39 8.02
N MET A 16 -6.76 -20.53 7.25
CA MET A 16 -6.40 -19.13 7.15
C MET A 16 -6.63 -18.40 8.48
N SER A 17 -7.77 -18.65 9.14
CA SER A 17 -8.06 -18.10 10.47
C SER A 17 -7.02 -18.52 11.51
N ARG A 18 -6.60 -19.80 11.53
CA ARG A 18 -5.52 -20.28 12.40
C ARG A 18 -4.18 -19.64 12.07
N ALA A 19 -3.85 -19.45 10.79
CA ALA A 19 -2.62 -18.80 10.38
C ALA A 19 -2.57 -17.33 10.84
N VAL A 20 -3.67 -16.60 10.72
CA VAL A 20 -3.75 -15.21 11.20
C VAL A 20 -3.64 -15.14 12.73
N LEU A 21 -4.32 -16.04 13.46
CA LEU A 21 -4.21 -16.10 14.93
C LEU A 21 -2.80 -16.48 15.38
N PHE A 22 -2.17 -17.45 14.71
CA PHE A 22 -0.79 -17.82 15.01
C PHE A 22 0.17 -16.65 14.74
N ALA A 23 0.01 -15.96 13.62
CA ALA A 23 0.80 -14.77 13.31
C ALA A 23 0.61 -13.68 14.36
N LEU A 24 -0.64 -13.37 14.74
CA LEU A 24 -0.94 -12.43 15.83
C LEU A 24 -0.24 -12.86 17.13
N ALA A 25 -0.47 -14.09 17.60
CA ALA A 25 0.10 -14.58 18.85
C ALA A 25 1.64 -14.60 18.83
N ALA A 26 2.25 -14.98 17.71
CA ALA A 26 3.69 -14.97 17.54
C ALA A 26 4.26 -13.54 17.54
N THR A 27 3.61 -12.59 16.87
CA THR A 27 4.02 -11.18 16.84
C THR A 27 3.87 -10.54 18.22
N GLU A 28 2.74 -10.76 18.90
CA GLU A 28 2.50 -10.30 20.27
C GLU A 28 3.55 -10.87 21.25
N ALA A 29 3.78 -12.19 21.21
CA ALA A 29 4.77 -12.84 22.07
C ALA A 29 6.20 -12.34 21.79
N TYR A 30 6.54 -12.12 20.51
CA TYR A 30 7.82 -11.56 20.12
C TYR A 30 8.03 -10.18 20.73
N PHE A 31 7.07 -9.26 20.57
CA PHE A 31 7.21 -7.90 21.10
C PHE A 31 7.08 -7.84 22.62
N PHE A 32 6.26 -8.69 23.23
CA PHE A 32 6.22 -8.81 24.68
C PHE A 32 7.60 -9.16 25.26
N ALA A 33 8.39 -10.00 24.57
CA ALA A 33 9.72 -10.39 25.01
C ALA A 33 10.85 -9.45 24.56
N ASN A 34 10.71 -8.77 23.41
CA ASN A 34 11.82 -8.05 22.76
C ASN A 34 11.56 -6.55 22.53
N ALA A 35 10.43 -5.99 22.97
CA ALA A 35 10.16 -4.57 22.74
C ALA A 35 11.16 -3.67 23.47
N HIS A 36 11.56 -2.61 22.78
CA HIS A 36 12.46 -1.58 23.27
C HIS A 36 11.66 -0.29 23.51
N VAL A 37 10.80 -0.30 24.54
CA VAL A 37 9.98 0.87 24.87
C VAL A 37 10.58 1.68 26.02
N ARG A 38 10.35 3.00 26.01
CA ARG A 38 10.77 3.91 27.10
C ARG A 38 9.88 3.80 28.33
N ASP A 39 8.60 3.47 28.12
CA ASP A 39 7.59 3.36 29.16
C ASP A 39 6.82 2.03 29.02
N SER A 40 6.50 1.39 30.16
CA SER A 40 5.75 0.14 30.18
C SER A 40 4.35 0.23 29.57
N LEU A 41 3.71 1.41 29.62
CA LEU A 41 2.44 1.68 28.98
C LEU A 41 2.57 1.64 27.45
N HIS A 42 3.69 2.10 26.89
CA HIS A 42 3.92 2.05 25.43
C HIS A 42 3.99 0.63 24.90
N LEU A 43 4.50 -0.33 25.69
CA LEU A 43 4.39 -1.75 25.36
C LEU A 43 2.93 -2.16 25.24
N GLN A 44 2.12 -1.90 26.28
CA GLN A 44 0.71 -2.27 26.30
C GLN A 44 -0.07 -1.64 25.13
N LEU A 45 0.13 -0.35 24.87
CA LEU A 45 -0.51 0.36 23.77
C LEU A 45 -0.09 -0.20 22.41
N GLY A 46 1.21 -0.48 22.21
CA GLY A 46 1.71 -1.09 20.98
C GLY A 46 1.12 -2.48 20.72
N LEU A 47 1.00 -3.31 21.76
CA LEU A 47 0.34 -4.62 21.67
C LEU A 47 -1.16 -4.46 21.33
N VAL A 48 -1.88 -3.54 21.98
CA VAL A 48 -3.28 -3.25 21.66
C VAL A 48 -3.45 -2.80 20.19
N MET A 49 -2.51 -2.01 19.67
CA MET A 49 -2.52 -1.59 18.27
C MET A 49 -2.34 -2.77 17.30
N ILE A 50 -1.47 -3.73 17.64
CA ILE A 50 -1.29 -4.97 16.85
C ILE A 50 -2.57 -5.79 16.87
N LEU A 51 -3.17 -6.00 18.04
CA LEU A 51 -4.42 -6.71 18.19
C LEU A 51 -5.51 -6.11 17.27
N PHE A 52 -5.76 -4.81 17.35
CA PHE A 52 -6.80 -4.17 16.53
C PHE A 52 -6.48 -4.16 15.03
N ALA A 53 -5.20 -4.10 14.64
CA ALA A 53 -4.80 -4.24 13.24
C ALA A 53 -5.13 -5.64 12.68
N PHE A 54 -5.01 -6.71 13.48
CA PHE A 54 -5.24 -8.09 13.05
C PHE A 54 -6.70 -8.56 13.15
N VAL A 55 -7.50 -8.00 14.07
CA VAL A 55 -8.90 -8.43 14.32
C VAL A 55 -9.75 -8.46 13.05
N PRO A 56 -9.78 -7.43 12.18
CA PRO A 56 -10.53 -7.47 10.92
C PRO A 56 -10.09 -8.61 10.01
N ALA A 57 -8.78 -8.77 9.80
CA ALA A 57 -8.21 -9.84 8.97
C ALA A 57 -8.58 -11.23 9.49
N TRP A 58 -8.57 -11.42 10.82
CA TRP A 58 -9.02 -12.66 11.44
C TRP A 58 -10.52 -12.92 11.22
N ARG A 59 -11.37 -11.91 11.39
CA ARG A 59 -12.83 -12.03 11.17
C ARG A 59 -13.15 -12.37 9.72
N TRP A 60 -12.47 -11.74 8.77
CA TRP A 60 -12.57 -12.06 7.34
C TRP A 60 -12.09 -13.48 7.04
N ALA A 61 -10.96 -13.90 7.62
CA ALA A 61 -10.46 -15.25 7.41
C ALA A 61 -11.38 -16.33 8.00
N LYS A 62 -12.01 -16.05 9.15
CA LYS A 62 -12.97 -16.93 9.81
C LYS A 62 -14.29 -17.02 9.03
N SER A 63 -14.76 -15.94 8.41
CA SER A 63 -16.02 -15.96 7.66
C SER A 63 -15.97 -16.83 6.41
N GLY A 64 -14.77 -17.08 5.87
CA GLY A 64 -14.61 -17.77 4.59
C GLY A 64 -15.17 -16.95 3.42
N SER A 65 -15.24 -15.63 3.57
CA SER A 65 -15.74 -14.74 2.54
C SER A 65 -14.93 -14.87 1.25
N THR A 66 -15.63 -14.81 0.12
CA THR A 66 -15.02 -14.72 -1.21
C THR A 66 -14.73 -13.27 -1.60
N SER A 67 -15.16 -12.29 -0.80
CA SER A 67 -14.86 -10.87 -1.01
C SER A 67 -13.38 -10.58 -0.78
N LEU A 68 -12.86 -9.57 -1.47
CA LEU A 68 -11.48 -9.13 -1.28
C LEU A 68 -11.31 -8.41 0.08
N PRO A 69 -10.20 -8.64 0.80
CA PRO A 69 -9.99 -8.12 2.16
C PRO A 69 -9.47 -6.67 2.18
N VAL A 70 -10.21 -5.74 1.58
CA VAL A 70 -9.73 -4.36 1.39
C VAL A 70 -9.60 -3.61 2.72
N PHE A 71 -10.66 -3.60 3.53
CA PHE A 71 -10.65 -2.95 4.83
C PHE A 71 -9.66 -3.63 5.78
N GLU A 72 -9.59 -4.94 5.72
CA GLU A 72 -8.71 -5.74 6.55
C GLU A 72 -7.24 -5.46 6.27
N VAL A 73 -6.83 -5.31 5.00
CA VAL A 73 -5.46 -4.94 4.65
C VAL A 73 -5.14 -3.51 5.08
N LEU A 74 -6.09 -2.57 4.92
CA LEU A 74 -5.92 -1.18 5.38
C LEU A 74 -5.68 -1.09 6.89
N LEU A 75 -6.38 -1.89 7.69
CA LEU A 75 -6.17 -1.94 9.14
C LEU A 75 -4.91 -2.71 9.49
N PHE A 76 -4.62 -3.81 8.80
CA PHE A 76 -3.44 -4.63 9.05
C PHE A 76 -2.13 -3.85 8.90
N ILE A 77 -2.02 -3.01 7.87
CA ILE A 77 -0.80 -2.23 7.62
C ILE A 77 -0.51 -1.21 8.74
N THR A 78 -1.52 -0.80 9.53
CA THR A 78 -1.31 0.10 10.68
C THR A 78 -0.39 -0.51 11.75
N ALA A 79 -0.29 -1.84 11.84
CA ALA A 79 0.69 -2.50 12.71
C ALA A 79 2.12 -2.12 12.29
N ASN A 80 2.43 -2.22 11.00
CA ASN A 80 3.75 -1.85 10.48
C ASN A 80 4.01 -0.35 10.57
N THR A 81 2.99 0.46 10.28
CA THR A 81 3.13 1.91 10.19
C THR A 81 3.22 2.61 11.56
N TYR A 82 2.60 2.05 12.60
CA TYR A 82 2.51 2.69 13.90
C TYR A 82 2.95 1.80 15.07
N ALA A 83 2.49 0.56 15.15
CA ALA A 83 2.75 -0.27 16.33
C ALA A 83 4.22 -0.75 16.39
N PHE A 84 4.75 -1.24 15.27
CA PHE A 84 6.12 -1.72 15.22
C PHE A 84 7.15 -0.61 15.49
N PRO A 85 7.02 0.62 14.95
CA PRO A 85 7.90 1.73 15.33
C PRO A 85 7.89 2.03 16.83
N LEU A 86 6.71 2.00 17.47
CA LEU A 86 6.60 2.22 18.91
C LEU A 86 7.37 1.14 19.69
N LEU A 87 7.11 -0.13 19.35
CA LEU A 87 7.63 -1.29 20.07
C LEU A 87 9.12 -1.54 19.83
N ASN A 88 9.68 -1.09 18.71
CA ASN A 88 11.12 -1.17 18.46
C ASN A 88 11.91 0.02 19.03
N GLY A 89 11.26 1.00 19.65
CA GLY A 89 11.97 2.13 20.26
C GLY A 89 12.59 3.08 19.25
N HIS A 90 11.87 3.36 18.17
CA HIS A 90 12.34 4.20 17.07
C HIS A 90 13.02 5.50 17.57
N GLU A 91 14.25 5.77 17.12
CA GLU A 91 15.12 6.81 17.69
C GLU A 91 14.49 8.22 17.66
N GLU A 92 13.77 8.56 16.58
CA GLU A 92 13.00 9.82 16.47
C GLU A 92 11.98 10.04 17.60
N LEU A 93 11.49 8.99 18.26
CA LEU A 93 10.58 9.12 19.41
C LEU A 93 11.27 9.68 20.66
N LEU A 94 12.61 9.67 20.70
CA LEU A 94 13.39 10.26 21.81
C LEU A 94 13.24 11.78 21.86
N ARG A 95 12.85 12.42 20.75
CA ARG A 95 12.62 13.87 20.67
C ARG A 95 11.33 14.33 21.35
N TYR A 96 10.45 13.39 21.70
CA TYR A 96 9.13 13.67 22.26
C TYR A 96 9.04 13.25 23.73
N SER A 97 8.12 13.89 24.46
CA SER A 97 7.81 13.49 25.83
C SER A 97 7.12 12.11 25.85
N ILE A 98 7.16 11.43 27.00
CA ILE A 98 6.45 10.15 27.18
C ILE A 98 4.93 10.36 26.99
N GLU A 99 4.42 11.52 27.41
CA GLU A 99 3.01 11.90 27.27
C GLU A 99 2.62 12.08 25.80
N ASP A 100 3.42 12.77 25.00
CA ASP A 100 3.16 12.95 23.55
C ASP A 100 3.10 11.62 22.80
N VAL A 101 4.03 10.71 23.10
CA VAL A 101 4.06 9.36 22.51
C VAL A 101 2.84 8.56 22.97
N THR A 102 2.42 8.70 24.23
CA THR A 102 1.21 8.06 24.76
C THR A 102 -0.04 8.57 24.05
N ASN A 103 -0.21 9.89 23.95
CA ASN A 103 -1.33 10.53 23.26
C ASN A 103 -1.38 10.13 21.79
N THR A 104 -0.23 10.05 21.14
CA THR A 104 -0.09 9.57 19.76
C THR A 104 -0.57 8.13 19.59
N ALA A 105 -0.11 7.21 20.44
CA ALA A 105 -0.55 5.82 20.40
C ALA A 105 -2.07 5.69 20.63
N LEU A 106 -2.63 6.50 21.54
CA LEU A 106 -4.08 6.57 21.77
C LEU A 106 -4.85 7.07 20.54
N GLN A 107 -4.31 8.01 19.75
CA GLN A 107 -4.95 8.43 18.49
C GLN A 107 -5.01 7.29 17.47
N VAL A 108 -3.96 6.45 17.37
CA VAL A 108 -3.98 5.29 16.48
C VAL A 108 -4.99 4.26 16.94
N ILE A 109 -5.07 3.98 18.24
CA ILE A 109 -6.08 3.08 18.81
C ILE A 109 -7.49 3.64 18.56
N LEU A 110 -7.70 4.94 18.75
CA LEU A 110 -8.98 5.61 18.49
C LEU A 110 -9.39 5.47 17.01
N PHE A 111 -8.46 5.66 16.08
CA PHE A 111 -8.67 5.42 14.65
C PHE A 111 -9.10 3.97 14.40
N GLN A 112 -8.37 2.99 14.93
CA GLN A 112 -8.64 1.56 14.71
C GLN A 112 -9.99 1.14 15.29
N ILE A 113 -10.29 1.52 16.54
CA ILE A 113 -11.57 1.21 17.19
C ILE A 113 -12.73 1.84 16.40
N SER A 114 -12.63 3.12 16.06
CA SER A 114 -13.68 3.83 15.32
C SER A 114 -13.92 3.17 13.96
N ALA A 115 -12.85 2.83 13.24
CA ALA A 115 -12.93 2.14 11.96
C ALA A 115 -13.60 0.75 12.09
N ILE A 116 -13.21 -0.04 13.09
CA ILE A 116 -13.78 -1.38 13.34
C ILE A 116 -15.27 -1.30 13.70
N VAL A 117 -15.63 -0.38 14.58
CA VAL A 117 -17.02 -0.18 15.03
C VAL A 117 -17.89 0.24 13.86
N VAL A 118 -17.50 1.26 13.10
CA VAL A 118 -18.26 1.73 11.94
C VAL A 118 -18.36 0.66 10.86
N HIS A 119 -17.28 -0.06 10.56
CA HIS A 119 -17.31 -1.17 9.61
C HIS A 119 -18.28 -2.28 10.02
N ALA A 120 -18.40 -2.56 11.32
CA ALA A 120 -19.33 -3.55 11.85
C ALA A 120 -20.80 -3.07 11.84
N MET A 121 -21.03 -1.76 12.00
CA MET A 121 -22.38 -1.18 12.08
C MET A 121 -22.98 -0.86 10.71
N VAL A 122 -22.17 -0.59 9.68
CA VAL A 122 -22.67 -0.19 8.37
C VAL A 122 -23.35 -1.39 7.67
N PRO A 123 -24.67 -1.29 7.39
CA PRO A 123 -25.38 -2.36 6.71
C PRO A 123 -24.97 -2.42 5.24
N THR A 124 -24.94 -3.63 4.69
CA THR A 124 -24.57 -3.89 3.30
C THR A 124 -25.64 -4.70 2.59
N ARG A 125 -25.78 -4.48 1.28
CA ARG A 125 -26.62 -5.26 0.38
C ARG A 125 -25.88 -5.49 -0.93
N PRO A 126 -25.93 -6.71 -1.50
CA PRO A 126 -25.35 -6.99 -2.82
C PRO A 126 -25.89 -6.06 -3.89
N GLY A 127 -24.99 -5.51 -4.70
CA GLY A 127 -25.33 -4.68 -5.86
C GLY A 127 -25.93 -5.54 -6.96
N ARG A 128 -27.08 -5.11 -7.51
CA ARG A 128 -27.80 -5.87 -8.57
C ARG A 128 -27.61 -5.30 -9.98
N GLY A 129 -27.06 -4.09 -10.10
CA GLY A 129 -26.86 -3.43 -11.38
C GLY A 129 -25.73 -4.05 -12.22
N ALA A 130 -25.74 -3.75 -13.53
CA ALA A 130 -24.76 -4.22 -14.50
C ALA A 130 -23.30 -4.00 -14.06
N PHE A 131 -23.01 -2.85 -13.43
CA PHE A 131 -21.68 -2.54 -12.90
C PHE A 131 -21.11 -3.62 -11.95
N TRP A 132 -21.98 -4.26 -11.15
CA TRP A 132 -21.57 -5.23 -10.13
C TRP A 132 -21.63 -6.68 -10.62
N GLN A 133 -22.51 -6.97 -11.59
CA GLN A 133 -22.86 -8.35 -11.95
C GLN A 133 -22.38 -8.76 -13.35
N GLU A 134 -22.22 -7.82 -14.29
CA GLU A 134 -21.76 -8.15 -15.64
C GLU A 134 -20.23 -8.23 -15.68
N GLU A 135 -19.71 -9.35 -16.21
CA GLU A 135 -18.28 -9.48 -16.50
C GLU A 135 -17.90 -8.50 -17.63
N VAL A 136 -16.92 -7.65 -17.35
CA VAL A 136 -16.40 -6.67 -18.31
C VAL A 136 -15.35 -7.32 -19.20
N ILE A 137 -14.60 -8.25 -18.62
CA ILE A 137 -13.61 -9.08 -19.32
C ILE A 137 -14.31 -10.39 -19.69
N GLY A 138 -14.78 -10.48 -20.93
CA GLY A 138 -15.41 -11.69 -21.45
C GLY A 138 -14.44 -12.89 -21.55
N PRO A 139 -14.93 -14.08 -21.90
CA PRO A 139 -14.13 -15.32 -21.97
C PRO A 139 -12.92 -15.19 -22.90
N THR A 140 -13.07 -14.45 -24.00
CA THR A 140 -11.99 -14.18 -24.96
C THR A 140 -10.90 -13.32 -24.32
N LEU A 141 -11.26 -12.19 -23.70
CA LEU A 141 -10.29 -11.29 -23.07
C LEU A 141 -9.64 -11.92 -21.83
N SER A 142 -10.32 -12.84 -21.15
CA SER A 142 -9.75 -13.64 -20.06
C SER A 142 -8.53 -14.45 -20.49
N ARG A 143 -8.44 -14.88 -21.77
CA ARG A 143 -7.26 -15.58 -22.31
C ARG A 143 -6.08 -14.62 -22.52
N TRP A 144 -6.35 -13.33 -22.69
CA TRP A 144 -5.35 -12.29 -22.93
C TRP A 144 -4.82 -11.63 -21.66
N VAL A 145 -5.38 -11.95 -20.49
CA VAL A 145 -4.96 -11.35 -19.21
C VAL A 145 -3.47 -11.56 -18.94
N GLU A 146 -2.92 -12.72 -19.29
CA GLU A 146 -1.49 -13.00 -19.11
C GLU A 146 -0.61 -12.17 -20.06
N HIS A 147 -1.05 -12.02 -21.31
CA HIS A 147 -0.40 -11.14 -22.27
C HIS A 147 -0.45 -9.68 -21.82
N GLY A 148 -1.50 -9.26 -21.10
CA GLY A 148 -1.59 -7.93 -20.49
C GLY A 148 -0.46 -7.65 -19.49
N MET A 149 -0.05 -8.65 -18.70
CA MET A 149 1.12 -8.50 -17.81
C MET A 149 2.40 -8.33 -18.63
N THR A 150 2.61 -9.12 -19.68
CA THR A 150 3.76 -8.98 -20.58
C THR A 150 3.80 -7.60 -21.26
N ILE A 151 2.65 -7.08 -21.70
CA ILE A 151 2.53 -5.75 -22.29
C ILE A 151 2.91 -4.66 -21.26
N SER A 152 2.42 -4.79 -20.03
CA SER A 152 2.79 -3.87 -18.93
C SER A 152 4.28 -3.93 -18.60
N THR A 153 4.87 -5.13 -18.55
CA THR A 153 6.31 -5.33 -18.35
C THR A 153 7.14 -4.73 -19.48
N ALA A 154 6.73 -4.94 -20.74
CA ALA A 154 7.39 -4.32 -21.89
C ALA A 154 7.35 -2.79 -21.81
N TYR A 155 6.20 -2.21 -21.47
CA TYR A 155 6.09 -0.77 -21.24
C TYR A 155 7.02 -0.29 -20.14
N VAL A 156 7.09 -0.99 -18.99
CA VAL A 156 7.99 -0.60 -17.88
C VAL A 156 9.45 -0.62 -18.34
N ILE A 157 9.87 -1.65 -19.08
CA ILE A 157 11.25 -1.74 -19.59
C ILE A 157 11.54 -0.61 -20.58
N ILE A 158 10.67 -0.41 -21.57
CA ILE A 158 10.83 0.64 -22.59
C ILE A 158 10.85 2.03 -21.95
N SER A 159 9.89 2.33 -21.06
CA SER A 159 9.83 3.63 -20.38
C SER A 159 10.98 3.88 -19.40
N THR A 160 11.60 2.83 -18.88
CA THR A 160 12.74 2.96 -17.97
C THR A 160 14.05 3.15 -18.73
N PHE A 161 14.28 2.42 -19.81
CA PHE A 161 15.60 2.35 -20.46
C PHE A 161 15.67 3.06 -21.82
N THR A 162 14.59 3.67 -22.30
CA THR A 162 14.55 4.34 -23.61
C THR A 162 13.71 5.62 -23.56
N ASP A 163 14.03 6.57 -24.45
CA ASP A 163 13.25 7.79 -24.66
C ASP A 163 12.18 7.63 -25.76
N TRP A 164 11.80 6.39 -26.10
CA TRP A 164 10.87 6.11 -27.20
C TRP A 164 9.45 6.62 -26.94
N ILE A 165 9.11 6.85 -25.67
CA ILE A 165 7.80 7.36 -25.27
C ILE A 165 7.90 8.89 -25.13
N PRO A 166 7.21 9.66 -25.99
CA PRO A 166 7.21 11.11 -25.86
C PRO A 166 6.69 11.54 -24.49
N SER A 167 7.34 12.54 -23.88
CA SER A 167 6.99 13.06 -22.56
C SER A 167 5.53 13.52 -22.46
N SER A 168 4.96 14.01 -23.57
CA SER A 168 3.55 14.41 -23.68
C SER A 168 2.55 13.26 -23.45
N PHE A 169 2.92 12.03 -23.82
CA PHE A 169 2.09 10.85 -23.64
C PHE A 169 2.50 10.01 -22.42
N GLY A 170 3.68 10.27 -21.85
CA GLY A 170 4.27 9.47 -20.78
C GLY A 170 3.32 9.25 -19.60
N SER A 171 2.65 10.30 -19.11
CA SER A 171 1.74 10.20 -17.96
C SER A 171 0.48 9.38 -18.25
N VAL A 172 -0.09 9.51 -19.45
CA VAL A 172 -1.31 8.78 -19.89
C VAL A 172 -0.99 7.31 -20.11
N LEU A 173 0.06 7.01 -20.88
CA LEU A 173 0.49 5.64 -21.13
C LEU A 173 0.87 4.95 -19.83
N ARG A 174 1.56 5.65 -18.92
CA ARG A 174 1.86 5.13 -17.58
C ARG A 174 0.58 4.72 -16.87
N ALA A 175 -0.41 5.60 -16.79
CA ALA A 175 -1.66 5.28 -16.11
C ALA A 175 -2.36 4.03 -16.71
N VAL A 176 -2.38 3.92 -18.04
CA VAL A 176 -2.98 2.77 -18.76
C VAL A 176 -2.22 1.47 -18.48
N PHE A 177 -0.92 1.42 -18.73
CA PHE A 177 -0.13 0.19 -18.60
C PHE A 177 0.04 -0.26 -17.15
N PHE A 178 0.11 0.67 -16.19
CA PHE A 178 0.09 0.32 -14.77
C PHE A 178 -1.28 -0.21 -14.35
N GLY A 179 -2.37 0.37 -14.86
CA GLY A 179 -3.72 -0.15 -14.63
C GLY A 179 -3.90 -1.59 -15.12
N ILE A 180 -3.44 -1.87 -16.34
CA ILE A 180 -3.38 -3.24 -16.90
C ILE A 180 -2.53 -4.14 -15.99
N GLY A 181 -1.33 -3.67 -15.61
CA GLY A 181 -0.41 -4.39 -14.73
C GLY A 181 -1.08 -4.82 -13.41
N ILE A 182 -1.75 -3.90 -12.71
CA ILE A 182 -2.46 -4.18 -11.45
C ILE A 182 -3.46 -5.33 -11.63
N ILE A 183 -4.34 -5.24 -12.63
CA ILE A 183 -5.36 -6.25 -12.88
C ILE A 183 -4.72 -7.60 -13.23
N CYS A 184 -3.80 -7.60 -14.19
CA CYS A 184 -3.19 -8.80 -14.72
C CYS A 184 -2.32 -9.51 -13.67
N THR A 185 -1.53 -8.77 -12.89
CA THR A 185 -0.77 -9.32 -11.76
C THR A 185 -1.69 -9.96 -10.73
N PHE A 186 -2.77 -9.27 -10.34
CA PHE A 186 -3.70 -9.80 -9.34
C PHE A 186 -4.42 -11.08 -9.83
N ILE A 187 -5.01 -11.04 -11.03
CA ILE A 187 -5.75 -12.19 -11.60
C ILE A 187 -4.82 -13.39 -11.83
N THR A 188 -3.65 -13.17 -12.41
CA THR A 188 -2.71 -14.26 -12.73
C THR A 188 -2.18 -14.89 -11.45
N SER A 189 -1.87 -14.08 -10.43
CA SER A 189 -1.47 -14.60 -9.12
C SER A 189 -2.61 -15.35 -8.41
N ARG A 190 -3.86 -14.90 -8.57
CA ARG A 190 -5.03 -15.62 -8.06
C ARG A 190 -5.22 -16.98 -8.76
N ARG A 191 -5.06 -17.05 -10.08
CA ARG A 191 -5.04 -18.30 -10.86
C ARG A 191 -3.90 -19.22 -10.41
N LEU A 192 -2.72 -18.67 -10.13
CA LEU A 192 -1.59 -19.40 -9.55
C LEU A 192 -1.99 -20.03 -8.20
N GLY A 193 -2.64 -19.27 -7.32
CA GLY A 193 -3.12 -19.75 -6.03
C GLY A 193 -4.22 -20.82 -6.13
N GLN A 194 -5.02 -20.80 -7.19
CA GLN A 194 -6.03 -21.83 -7.50
C GLN A 194 -5.42 -23.09 -8.12
N GLY A 195 -4.17 -23.04 -8.57
CA GLY A 195 -3.52 -24.14 -9.29
C GLY A 195 -3.98 -24.28 -10.74
N SER A 196 -4.60 -23.24 -11.33
CA SER A 196 -5.17 -23.28 -12.68
C SER A 196 -4.20 -22.82 -13.78
N LEU A 197 -2.95 -22.51 -13.45
CA LEU A 197 -1.93 -22.11 -14.43
C LEU A 197 -1.17 -23.31 -14.97
N SER A 198 -0.95 -23.35 -16.28
CA SER A 198 -0.05 -24.28 -16.95
C SER A 198 1.43 -23.98 -16.60
N PRO A 199 2.37 -24.91 -16.83
CA PRO A 199 3.78 -24.68 -16.58
C PRO A 199 4.36 -23.47 -17.32
N GLY A 200 3.95 -23.25 -18.57
CA GLY A 200 4.40 -22.09 -19.37
C GLY A 200 3.85 -20.77 -18.83
N GLU A 201 2.56 -20.74 -18.45
CA GLU A 201 1.92 -19.55 -17.86
C GLU A 201 2.60 -19.18 -16.52
N LYS A 202 2.95 -20.18 -15.70
CA LYS A 202 3.71 -19.96 -14.46
C LYS A 202 5.08 -19.35 -14.73
N LEU A 203 5.83 -19.89 -15.69
CA LEU A 203 7.15 -19.38 -16.05
C LEU A 203 7.05 -17.92 -16.52
N MET A 204 6.10 -17.62 -17.41
CA MET A 204 5.85 -16.27 -17.92
C MET A 204 5.48 -15.29 -16.79
N PHE A 205 4.63 -15.72 -15.85
CA PHE A 205 4.27 -14.89 -14.71
C PHE A 205 5.49 -14.49 -13.86
N PHE A 206 6.34 -15.46 -13.51
CA PHE A 206 7.54 -15.18 -12.72
C PHE A 206 8.58 -14.37 -13.48
N LEU A 207 8.78 -14.62 -14.78
CA LEU A 207 9.67 -13.84 -15.63
C LEU A 207 9.21 -12.37 -15.72
N ASN A 208 7.92 -12.14 -15.94
CA ASN A 208 7.39 -10.77 -16.00
C ASN A 208 7.50 -10.05 -14.66
N LEU A 209 7.19 -10.73 -13.54
CA LEU A 209 7.28 -10.14 -12.21
C LEU A 209 8.73 -9.79 -11.86
N PHE A 210 9.67 -10.69 -12.19
CA PHE A 210 11.10 -10.47 -11.99
C PHE A 210 11.61 -9.32 -12.86
N ALA A 211 11.36 -9.35 -14.18
CA ALA A 211 11.82 -8.31 -15.10
C ALA A 211 11.25 -6.92 -14.74
N GLN A 212 9.98 -6.85 -14.36
CA GLN A 212 9.36 -5.61 -13.92
C GLN A 212 9.96 -5.11 -12.60
N SER A 213 10.25 -6.00 -11.65
CA SER A 213 10.92 -5.63 -10.39
C SER A 213 12.35 -5.13 -10.62
N VAL A 214 13.08 -5.74 -11.55
CA VAL A 214 14.45 -5.33 -11.95
C VAL A 214 14.43 -3.97 -12.66
N ALA A 215 13.49 -3.74 -13.57
CA ALA A 215 13.38 -2.46 -14.27
C ALA A 215 12.99 -1.33 -13.29
N ILE A 216 11.94 -1.52 -12.48
CA ILE A 216 11.53 -0.54 -11.47
C ILE A 216 12.65 -0.31 -10.45
N GLY A 217 13.30 -1.37 -9.98
CA GLY A 217 14.39 -1.27 -9.01
C GLY A 217 15.58 -0.45 -9.50
N ALA A 218 15.85 -0.45 -10.81
CA ALA A 218 16.95 0.34 -11.40
C ALA A 218 16.77 1.86 -11.21
N THR A 219 15.53 2.31 -10.99
CA THR A 219 15.23 3.71 -10.65
C THR A 219 15.60 4.08 -9.22
N LEU A 220 16.05 3.14 -8.37
CA LEU A 220 16.25 3.32 -6.93
C LEU A 220 14.97 3.73 -6.17
N VAL A 221 13.79 3.57 -6.78
CA VAL A 221 12.47 3.79 -6.15
C VAL A 221 11.73 2.45 -6.01
N LEU A 222 11.97 1.77 -4.88
CA LEU A 222 11.48 0.41 -4.64
C LEU A 222 9.98 0.28 -4.32
N VAL A 223 9.30 1.37 -3.95
CA VAL A 223 7.89 1.35 -3.47
C VAL A 223 6.97 0.66 -4.48
N GLN A 224 7.16 0.91 -5.77
CA GLN A 224 6.31 0.35 -6.80
C GLN A 224 6.57 -1.15 -7.02
N ALA A 225 7.82 -1.60 -6.96
CA ALA A 225 8.16 -3.02 -7.03
C ALA A 225 7.57 -3.79 -5.84
N ILE A 226 7.71 -3.23 -4.62
CA ILE A 226 7.11 -3.77 -3.40
C ILE A 226 5.59 -3.88 -3.54
N SER A 227 4.94 -2.82 -4.03
CA SER A 227 3.49 -2.78 -4.20
C SER A 227 3.00 -3.87 -5.17
N THR A 228 3.70 -4.08 -6.29
CA THR A 228 3.37 -5.14 -7.25
C THR A 228 3.56 -6.54 -6.65
N ILE A 229 4.64 -6.76 -5.90
CA ILE A 229 4.91 -8.03 -5.22
C ILE A 229 3.87 -8.31 -4.13
N LEU A 230 3.50 -7.30 -3.33
CA LEU A 230 2.44 -7.41 -2.32
C LEU A 230 1.09 -7.72 -2.96
N LEU A 231 0.75 -7.06 -4.07
CA LEU A 231 -0.46 -7.33 -4.81
C LEU A 231 -0.49 -8.77 -5.35
N ALA A 232 0.63 -9.27 -5.87
CA ALA A 232 0.78 -10.66 -6.26
C ALA A 232 0.60 -11.60 -5.06
N LEU A 233 1.25 -11.32 -3.92
CA LEU A 233 1.12 -12.14 -2.71
C LEU A 233 -0.32 -12.21 -2.22
N VAL A 234 -1.02 -11.08 -2.15
CA VAL A 234 -2.44 -11.04 -1.75
C VAL A 234 -3.31 -11.77 -2.77
N GLY A 235 -3.07 -11.60 -4.07
CA GLY A 235 -3.74 -12.37 -5.12
C GLY A 235 -3.64 -13.88 -4.89
N TYR A 236 -2.41 -14.37 -4.63
CA TYR A 236 -2.16 -15.78 -4.35
C TYR A 236 -2.85 -16.25 -3.07
N VAL A 237 -2.65 -15.54 -1.94
CA VAL A 237 -3.21 -15.90 -0.63
C VAL A 237 -4.74 -15.88 -0.66
N SER A 238 -5.34 -14.90 -1.35
CA SER A 238 -6.79 -14.76 -1.53
C SER A 238 -7.42 -15.88 -2.36
N ALA A 239 -6.63 -16.71 -3.03
CA ALA A 239 -7.10 -17.89 -3.76
C ALA A 239 -6.72 -19.20 -3.04
N SER A 240 -5.46 -19.34 -2.65
CA SER A 240 -4.89 -20.57 -2.09
C SER A 240 -5.25 -20.78 -0.61
N GLY A 241 -5.51 -19.69 0.13
CA GLY A 241 -5.61 -19.69 1.59
C GLY A 241 -4.30 -20.09 2.28
N ARG A 242 -3.16 -19.96 1.59
CA ARG A 242 -1.82 -20.33 2.08
C ARG A 242 -0.86 -19.19 1.82
N VAL A 243 0.00 -18.89 2.78
CA VAL A 243 1.12 -17.95 2.61
C VAL A 243 2.34 -18.75 2.11
N PRO A 244 2.94 -18.41 0.96
CA PRO A 244 4.14 -19.06 0.46
C PRO A 244 5.38 -18.57 1.24
N ALA A 245 5.47 -18.95 2.51
CA ALA A 245 6.38 -18.35 3.50
C ALA A 245 7.84 -18.29 3.04
N VAL A 246 8.37 -19.36 2.43
CA VAL A 246 9.76 -19.39 1.93
C VAL A 246 9.97 -18.31 0.87
N VAL A 247 9.09 -18.22 -0.13
CA VAL A 247 9.18 -17.21 -1.19
C VAL A 247 9.04 -15.81 -0.62
N THR A 248 8.10 -15.61 0.30
CA THR A 248 7.91 -14.32 0.99
C THR A 248 9.17 -13.90 1.73
N VAL A 249 9.75 -14.78 2.56
CA VAL A 249 10.96 -14.48 3.33
C VAL A 249 12.14 -14.17 2.41
N VAL A 250 12.34 -14.94 1.34
CA VAL A 250 13.43 -14.69 0.38
C VAL A 250 13.25 -13.35 -0.33
N VAL A 251 12.05 -13.07 -0.86
CA VAL A 251 11.79 -11.84 -1.63
C VAL A 251 11.89 -10.59 -0.75
N PHE A 252 11.23 -10.59 0.42
CA PHE A 252 11.30 -9.45 1.33
C PHE A 252 12.67 -9.30 1.99
N GLY A 253 13.38 -10.41 2.24
CA GLY A 253 14.77 -10.38 2.70
C GLY A 253 15.70 -9.69 1.68
N THR A 254 15.58 -10.04 0.40
CA THR A 254 16.34 -9.36 -0.67
C THR A 254 15.96 -7.89 -0.79
N LEU A 255 14.67 -7.56 -0.78
CA LEU A 255 14.20 -6.16 -0.84
C LEU A 255 14.69 -5.35 0.35
N ALA A 256 14.77 -5.96 1.54
CA ALA A 256 15.30 -5.32 2.72
C ALA A 256 16.79 -4.97 2.59
N ILE A 257 17.60 -5.89 2.04
CA ILE A 257 19.01 -5.63 1.75
C ILE A 257 19.15 -4.47 0.75
N LEU A 258 18.38 -4.50 -0.35
CA LEU A 258 18.38 -3.42 -1.34
C LEU A 258 17.90 -2.09 -0.74
N HIS A 259 16.91 -2.11 0.15
CA HIS A 259 16.46 -0.91 0.84
C HIS A 259 17.56 -0.25 1.67
N ASN A 260 18.40 -1.05 2.33
CA ASN A 260 19.52 -0.54 3.12
C ASN A 260 20.58 0.16 2.26
N GLY A 261 21.04 -0.47 1.17
CA GLY A 261 22.09 0.10 0.31
C GLY A 261 21.63 1.22 -0.64
N LYS A 262 20.37 1.65 -0.52
CA LYS A 262 19.75 2.59 -1.47
C LYS A 262 20.34 3.99 -1.42
N SER A 263 20.77 4.47 -0.25
CA SER A 263 21.28 5.85 -0.11
C SER A 263 22.64 6.00 -0.80
N GLU A 264 23.47 4.98 -0.72
CA GLU A 264 24.82 4.86 -1.26
C GLU A 264 24.75 4.76 -2.77
N MET A 265 23.82 3.94 -3.28
CA MET A 265 23.55 3.90 -4.71
C MET A 265 23.01 5.24 -5.24
N ARG A 266 22.17 5.95 -4.47
CA ARG A 266 21.71 7.29 -4.87
C ARG A 266 22.85 8.31 -4.90
N ALA A 267 23.81 8.22 -3.98
CA ALA A 267 24.98 9.10 -4.01
C ALA A 267 25.86 8.88 -5.26
N ILE A 268 25.85 7.67 -5.82
CA ILE A 268 26.60 7.34 -7.05
C ILE A 268 25.82 7.74 -8.31
N TYR A 269 24.51 7.45 -8.36
CA TYR A 269 23.71 7.55 -9.58
C TYR A 269 22.82 8.79 -9.68
N TRP A 270 22.57 9.51 -8.58
CA TRP A 270 21.74 10.71 -8.59
C TRP A 270 22.59 11.95 -8.31
N THR A 271 22.51 12.93 -9.21
CA THR A 271 23.04 14.29 -8.99
C THR A 271 21.87 15.24 -8.70
N PRO A 272 22.12 16.46 -8.19
CA PRO A 272 21.06 17.44 -7.96
C PRO A 272 20.27 17.82 -9.22
N GLN A 273 20.87 17.66 -10.41
CA GLN A 273 20.24 17.99 -11.68
C GLN A 273 19.71 16.75 -12.44
N GLU A 274 20.31 15.57 -12.28
CA GLU A 274 20.01 14.41 -13.12
C GLU A 274 20.03 13.08 -12.35
N GLN A 275 19.01 12.25 -12.61
CA GLN A 275 18.95 10.87 -12.12
C GLN A 275 19.49 9.95 -13.22
N HIS A 276 20.74 9.50 -13.08
CA HIS A 276 21.37 8.62 -14.05
C HIS A 276 20.90 7.19 -13.84
N LEU A 277 20.31 6.60 -14.87
CA LEU A 277 19.94 5.20 -14.87
C LEU A 277 21.12 4.34 -15.34
N PRO A 278 21.36 3.17 -14.72
CA PRO A 278 22.38 2.25 -15.21
C PRO A 278 22.01 1.76 -16.61
N PRO A 279 22.94 1.73 -17.58
CA PRO A 279 22.72 1.09 -18.86
C PRO A 279 22.31 -0.37 -18.67
N ALA A 280 21.42 -0.88 -19.52
CA ALA A 280 20.89 -2.25 -19.42
C ALA A 280 21.98 -3.33 -19.36
N SER A 281 23.10 -3.12 -20.06
CA SER A 281 24.27 -4.02 -20.06
C SER A 281 24.99 -4.11 -18.72
N THR A 282 24.86 -3.08 -17.87
CA THR A 282 25.55 -2.98 -16.56
C THR A 282 24.66 -3.38 -15.39
N LEU A 283 23.39 -3.75 -15.64
CA LEU A 283 22.44 -4.12 -14.58
C LEU A 283 22.95 -5.21 -13.63
N PRO A 284 23.62 -6.29 -14.08
CA PRO A 284 24.16 -7.29 -13.16
C PRO A 284 25.17 -6.69 -12.16
N GLN A 285 26.07 -5.82 -12.65
CA GLN A 285 27.05 -5.15 -11.80
C GLN A 285 26.36 -4.16 -10.86
N PHE A 286 25.42 -3.35 -11.37
CA PHE A 286 24.63 -2.41 -10.58
C PHE A 286 23.96 -3.09 -9.37
N TYR A 287 23.26 -4.21 -9.60
CA TYR A 287 22.58 -4.94 -8.53
C TYR A 287 23.54 -5.64 -7.59
N SER A 288 24.66 -6.17 -8.09
CA SER A 288 25.72 -6.74 -7.25
C SER A 288 26.30 -5.71 -6.28
N THR A 289 26.67 -4.52 -6.79
CA THR A 289 27.18 -3.42 -5.98
C THR A 289 26.14 -2.93 -4.97
N TRP A 290 24.88 -2.78 -5.39
CA TRP A 290 23.80 -2.39 -4.50
C TRP A 290 23.59 -3.40 -3.36
N PHE A 291 23.61 -4.70 -3.69
CA PHE A 291 23.48 -5.76 -2.70
C PHE A 291 24.65 -5.76 -1.70
N GLN A 292 25.88 -5.54 -2.18
CA GLN A 292 27.07 -5.40 -1.32
C GLN A 292 26.97 -4.21 -0.36
N HIS A 293 26.54 -3.04 -0.83
CA HIS A 293 26.29 -1.89 0.04
C HIS A 293 25.22 -2.20 1.10
N GLY A 294 24.14 -2.89 0.72
CA GLY A 294 23.09 -3.31 1.62
C GLY A 294 23.56 -4.27 2.72
N LEU A 295 24.48 -5.18 2.41
CA LEU A 295 25.10 -6.09 3.38
C LEU A 295 26.13 -5.38 4.27
N ALA A 296 27.00 -4.55 3.69
CA ALA A 296 28.05 -3.86 4.44
C ALA A 296 27.49 -2.95 5.55
N LEU A 297 26.38 -2.25 5.28
CA LEU A 297 25.66 -1.45 6.28
C LEU A 297 24.99 -2.29 7.38
N SER A 298 24.76 -3.58 7.11
CA SER A 298 24.23 -4.53 8.09
C SER A 298 25.33 -5.05 9.03
N GLU A 299 26.56 -5.22 8.52
CA GLU A 299 27.71 -5.77 9.27
C GLU A 299 28.50 -4.72 10.06
N SER A 300 28.59 -3.49 9.56
CA SER A 300 29.38 -2.40 10.17
C SER A 300 28.75 -1.79 11.42
N GLU A 301 27.52 -2.15 11.77
CA GLU A 301 26.87 -1.70 13.00
C GLU A 301 26.84 -2.81 14.08
N PRO A 302 27.29 -2.53 15.32
CA PRO A 302 27.22 -3.51 16.40
C PRO A 302 25.77 -3.97 16.63
N GLY A 303 25.49 -5.26 16.43
CA GLY A 303 24.14 -5.86 16.60
C GLY A 303 23.36 -6.18 15.30
N GLY A 304 24.03 -6.24 14.14
CA GLY A 304 23.50 -6.28 12.76
C GLY A 304 22.22 -7.06 12.40
N LYS A 305 21.79 -8.09 13.17
CA LYS A 305 20.52 -8.79 12.88
C LYS A 305 19.27 -8.07 13.43
N ASN A 306 19.32 -7.52 14.64
CA ASN A 306 18.17 -6.84 15.24
C ASN A 306 17.90 -5.47 14.60
N LYS A 307 18.95 -4.81 14.09
CA LYS A 307 18.86 -3.44 13.56
C LYS A 307 18.43 -3.36 12.10
N MET A 308 18.58 -4.43 11.31
CA MET A 308 18.02 -4.50 9.94
C MET A 308 16.49 -4.41 9.97
N THR A 309 15.85 -5.11 10.90
CA THR A 309 14.40 -5.01 11.15
C THR A 309 14.03 -3.61 11.64
N SER A 310 14.81 -3.02 12.57
CA SER A 310 14.60 -1.64 13.04
C SER A 310 14.63 -0.61 11.90
N LYS A 311 15.67 -0.62 11.04
CA LYS A 311 15.81 0.33 9.92
C LYS A 311 14.71 0.24 8.87
N LEU A 312 14.17 -0.96 8.60
CA LEU A 312 13.03 -1.14 7.69
C LEU A 312 11.74 -0.57 8.28
N ILE A 313 11.57 -0.75 9.60
CA ILE A 313 10.43 -0.23 10.36
C ILE A 313 10.52 1.29 10.48
N GLU A 314 11.72 1.83 10.68
CA GLU A 314 11.98 3.28 10.72
C GLU A 314 11.55 3.99 9.43
N ARG A 315 11.78 3.37 8.27
CA ARG A 315 11.40 3.96 6.96
C ARG A 315 9.92 3.85 6.61
N THR A 316 9.16 3.02 7.31
CA THR A 316 7.70 2.89 7.12
C THR A 316 6.89 3.50 8.25
N SER A 317 7.58 4.09 9.23
CA SER A 317 7.02 4.70 10.42
C SER A 317 6.34 6.02 10.09
N LEU A 318 5.01 6.10 10.29
CA LEU A 318 4.31 7.38 10.39
C LEU A 318 4.07 7.78 11.85
N LEU A 319 4.50 6.95 12.80
CA LEU A 319 4.31 7.22 14.22
C LEU A 319 5.02 8.50 14.65
N HIS A 320 6.26 8.70 14.22
CA HIS A 320 7.02 9.90 14.56
C HIS A 320 6.42 11.18 13.93
N ILE A 321 5.83 11.08 12.72
CA ILE A 321 5.10 12.18 12.10
C ILE A 321 3.80 12.47 12.85
N LEU A 322 3.09 11.44 13.30
CA LEU A 322 1.92 11.64 14.15
C LEU A 322 2.30 12.25 15.50
N CYS A 323 3.43 11.85 16.11
CA CYS A 323 3.97 12.50 17.32
C CYS A 323 4.22 13.98 17.08
N LEU A 324 4.86 14.36 15.97
CA LEU A 324 5.07 15.76 15.60
C LEU A 324 3.76 16.54 15.59
N VAL A 325 2.75 16.00 14.91
CA VAL A 325 1.45 16.65 14.76
C VAL A 325 0.72 16.75 16.10
N VAL A 326 0.71 15.67 16.89
CA VAL A 326 0.03 15.61 18.20
C VAL A 326 0.71 16.53 19.22
N SER A 327 2.03 16.58 19.26
CA SER A 327 2.78 17.41 20.21
C SER A 327 2.72 18.90 19.87
N ASN A 328 2.45 19.24 18.61
CA ASN A 328 2.40 20.64 18.16
C ASN A 328 0.98 21.18 17.98
N SER A 329 -0.07 20.36 18.09
CA SER A 329 -1.46 20.79 17.87
C SER A 329 -2.36 20.46 19.07
N PRO A 330 -3.17 21.41 19.57
CA PRO A 330 -3.49 22.73 18.99
C PRO A 330 -2.53 23.87 19.39
N GLN A 331 -1.48 23.57 20.14
CA GLN A 331 -0.45 24.54 20.53
C GLN A 331 0.95 23.90 20.37
N PRO A 332 1.93 24.62 19.80
CA PRO A 332 1.85 26.02 19.35
C PRO A 332 1.12 26.24 18.01
N ASN A 333 0.86 25.17 17.26
CA ASN A 333 0.20 25.24 15.95
C ASN A 333 -1.31 24.98 16.11
N PRO A 334 -2.18 25.95 15.79
CA PRO A 334 -3.63 25.72 15.75
C PRO A 334 -4.02 24.59 14.79
N TYR A 335 -5.23 24.08 14.94
CA TYR A 335 -5.76 23.16 13.93
C TYR A 335 -5.90 23.87 12.58
N LEU A 336 -5.69 23.13 11.48
CA LEU A 336 -5.82 23.64 10.11
C LEU A 336 -7.27 23.83 9.65
N GLU A 337 -8.26 23.42 10.46
CA GLU A 337 -9.70 23.63 10.23
C GLU A 337 -10.20 23.16 8.86
N GLY A 338 -9.58 22.14 8.28
CA GLY A 338 -9.97 21.56 7.00
C GLY A 338 -9.24 22.13 5.78
N GLU A 339 -8.24 22.99 5.97
CA GLU A 339 -7.46 23.59 4.87
C GLU A 339 -6.94 22.51 3.90
N THR A 340 -6.37 21.42 4.41
CA THR A 340 -5.79 20.37 3.54
C THR A 340 -6.87 19.59 2.79
N TYR A 341 -8.09 19.49 3.34
CA TYR A 341 -9.24 18.87 2.70
C TYR A 341 -9.88 19.78 1.65
N GLY A 342 -9.72 21.10 1.78
CA GLY A 342 -10.16 22.08 0.78
C GLY A 342 -9.54 21.87 -0.61
N TYR A 343 -8.37 21.23 -0.68
CA TYR A 343 -7.73 20.89 -1.96
C TYR A 343 -8.38 19.71 -2.70
N ILE A 344 -9.17 18.88 -2.02
CA ILE A 344 -9.74 17.63 -2.58
C ILE A 344 -10.55 17.87 -3.87
N PRO A 345 -11.53 18.81 -3.92
CA PRO A 345 -12.35 18.99 -5.13
C PRO A 345 -11.52 19.33 -6.37
N GLY A 346 -10.51 20.20 -6.23
CA GLY A 346 -9.60 20.57 -7.31
C GLY A 346 -8.80 19.39 -7.85
N GLN A 347 -8.56 18.36 -7.03
CA GLN A 347 -7.81 17.18 -7.47
C GLN A 347 -8.57 16.28 -8.45
N PHE A 348 -9.90 16.38 -8.53
CA PHE A 348 -10.70 15.64 -9.51
C PHE A 348 -10.78 16.33 -10.89
N VAL A 349 -10.39 17.60 -10.98
CA VAL A 349 -10.34 18.34 -12.24
C VAL A 349 -9.15 17.87 -13.07
N PRO A 350 -9.35 17.36 -14.30
CA PRO A 350 -8.25 17.02 -15.21
C PRO A 350 -7.42 18.26 -15.57
N ARG A 351 -6.09 18.10 -15.72
CA ARG A 351 -5.17 19.20 -16.09
C ARG A 351 -5.49 19.84 -17.44
N PHE A 352 -6.19 19.12 -18.32
CA PHE A 352 -6.67 19.69 -19.59
C PHE A 352 -7.64 20.87 -19.36
N PHE A 353 -8.51 20.77 -18.35
CA PHE A 353 -9.47 21.83 -18.02
C PHE A 353 -8.89 22.87 -17.04
N TRP A 354 -7.86 22.50 -16.28
CA TRP A 354 -7.15 23.41 -15.38
C TRP A 354 -5.64 23.17 -15.46
N PRO A 355 -4.93 23.84 -16.41
CA PRO A 355 -3.50 23.66 -16.61
C PRO A 355 -2.68 23.95 -15.35
N GLU A 356 -2.98 25.08 -14.70
CA GLU A 356 -2.34 25.57 -13.46
C GLU A 356 -2.81 24.87 -12.18
N LYS A 357 -3.43 23.70 -12.31
CA LYS A 357 -3.92 22.93 -11.16
C LYS A 357 -2.77 22.62 -10.18
N PRO A 358 -2.98 22.83 -8.86
CA PRO A 358 -2.02 22.47 -7.83
C PRO A 358 -1.58 21.00 -7.92
N PRO A 359 -0.30 20.69 -7.63
CA PRO A 359 0.20 19.32 -7.61
C PRO A 359 -0.65 18.40 -6.71
N GLY A 360 -0.67 17.09 -7.04
CA GLY A 360 -1.44 16.11 -6.26
C GLY A 360 -1.01 15.98 -4.80
N HIS A 361 0.24 16.36 -4.49
CA HIS A 361 0.82 16.35 -3.15
C HIS A 361 0.57 17.63 -2.36
N VAL A 362 -0.24 18.58 -2.85
CA VAL A 362 -0.43 19.91 -2.21
C VAL A 362 -0.80 19.84 -0.73
N SER A 363 -1.68 18.93 -0.32
CA SER A 363 -2.04 18.75 1.10
C SER A 363 -0.84 18.28 1.94
N THR A 364 -0.03 17.40 1.37
CA THR A 364 1.19 16.90 2.02
C THR A 364 2.26 18.00 2.12
N SER A 365 2.47 18.76 1.05
CA SER A 365 3.37 19.92 1.05
C SER A 365 2.93 20.95 2.10
N ARG A 366 1.63 21.22 2.18
CA ARG A 366 1.07 22.16 3.15
C ARG A 366 1.35 21.73 4.59
N LEU A 367 1.11 20.47 4.94
CA LEU A 367 1.43 19.92 6.26
C LEU A 367 2.93 20.00 6.55
N SER A 368 3.77 19.64 5.59
CA SER A 368 5.23 19.63 5.74
C SER A 368 5.77 21.03 6.05
N VAL A 369 5.29 22.06 5.33
CA VAL A 369 5.64 23.46 5.59
C VAL A 369 5.07 23.94 6.92
N TYR A 370 3.81 23.59 7.22
CA TYR A 370 3.13 24.04 8.42
C TYR A 370 3.80 23.56 9.72
N TYR A 371 4.32 22.32 9.74
CA TYR A 371 5.06 21.77 10.87
C TYR A 371 6.59 21.94 10.74
N GLY A 372 7.06 22.76 9.80
CA GLY A 372 8.47 23.14 9.68
C GLY A 372 9.42 22.01 9.26
N LEU A 373 8.91 20.95 8.60
CA LEU A 373 9.74 19.86 8.09
C LEU A 373 10.42 20.20 6.76
N GLN A 374 9.80 21.06 5.95
CA GLN A 374 10.30 21.49 4.65
C GLN A 374 9.93 22.94 4.38
N THR A 375 10.77 23.63 3.62
CA THR A 375 10.42 24.88 2.93
C THR A 375 9.56 24.59 1.69
N GLU A 376 8.85 25.60 1.17
CA GLU A 376 8.05 25.44 -0.05
C GLU A 376 8.89 24.92 -1.23
N GLU A 377 10.12 25.43 -1.39
CA GLU A 377 11.04 24.98 -2.44
C GLU A 377 11.42 23.50 -2.30
N GLU A 378 11.69 23.03 -1.09
CA GLU A 378 12.05 21.63 -0.83
C GLU A 378 10.90 20.67 -1.14
N THR A 379 9.65 21.10 -0.97
CA THR A 379 8.48 20.27 -1.30
C THR A 379 8.37 19.92 -2.79
N HIS A 380 9.01 20.70 -3.67
CA HIS A 380 9.07 20.39 -5.10
C HIS A 380 10.06 19.26 -5.43
N ARG A 381 11.04 19.00 -4.55
CA ARG A 381 12.09 17.98 -4.77
C ARG A 381 11.79 16.68 -4.05
N THR A 382 11.34 16.77 -2.80
CA THR A 382 11.07 15.60 -1.95
C THR A 382 9.74 15.78 -1.23
N THR A 383 9.02 14.68 -1.03
CA THR A 383 7.77 14.66 -0.28
C THR A 383 7.92 13.78 0.97
N ILE A 384 7.51 14.30 2.12
CA ILE A 384 7.42 13.55 3.38
C ILE A 384 5.98 13.08 3.57
N GLY A 385 5.77 11.77 3.70
CA GLY A 385 4.43 11.21 3.93
C GLY A 385 3.92 11.56 5.33
N PHE A 386 2.69 12.07 5.43
CA PHE A 386 2.02 12.33 6.71
C PHE A 386 1.01 11.24 7.08
N GLY A 387 0.38 10.63 6.09
CA GLY A 387 -0.74 9.72 6.27
C GLY A 387 -2.03 10.39 6.72
N MET A 388 -3.13 9.65 6.55
CA MET A 388 -4.48 10.16 6.81
C MET A 388 -4.75 10.43 8.29
N VAL A 389 -4.11 9.71 9.21
CA VAL A 389 -4.32 9.89 10.66
C VAL A 389 -3.70 11.20 11.14
N ALA A 390 -2.46 11.48 10.73
CA ALA A 390 -1.79 12.74 11.08
C ALA A 390 -2.47 13.94 10.42
N GLU A 391 -2.84 13.85 9.14
CA GLU A 391 -3.63 14.91 8.49
C GLU A 391 -4.94 15.18 9.23
N ALA A 392 -5.66 14.12 9.64
CA ALA A 392 -6.93 14.26 10.33
C ALA A 392 -6.78 14.93 11.71
N TYR A 393 -5.75 14.56 12.47
CA TYR A 393 -5.45 15.21 13.74
C TYR A 393 -5.03 16.67 13.53
N ALA A 394 -4.19 16.96 12.53
CA ALA A 394 -3.76 18.32 12.20
C ALA A 394 -4.94 19.25 11.87
N ASN A 395 -5.99 18.73 11.24
CA ASN A 395 -7.16 19.53 10.87
C ASN A 395 -8.20 19.68 11.98
N PHE A 396 -8.47 18.62 12.76
CA PHE A 396 -9.62 18.62 13.69
C PHE A 396 -9.36 17.82 14.99
N GLY A 397 -8.10 17.52 15.32
CA GLY A 397 -7.73 16.71 16.48
C GLY A 397 -8.39 15.33 16.48
N PHE A 398 -8.82 14.86 17.64
CA PHE A 398 -9.45 13.54 17.80
C PHE A 398 -10.76 13.41 16.99
N PHE A 399 -11.51 14.49 16.78
CA PHE A 399 -12.72 14.46 15.95
C PHE A 399 -12.38 14.17 14.48
N GLY A 400 -11.27 14.73 13.99
CA GLY A 400 -10.75 14.40 12.66
C GLY A 400 -10.40 12.93 12.55
N VAL A 401 -9.68 12.40 13.55
CA VAL A 401 -9.27 10.99 13.58
C VAL A 401 -10.48 10.04 13.55
N ILE A 402 -11.51 10.30 14.35
CA ILE A 402 -12.77 9.54 14.34
C ILE A 402 -13.47 9.70 12.98
N GLY A 403 -13.53 10.93 12.46
CA GLY A 403 -14.18 11.25 11.20
C GLY A 403 -13.59 10.50 10.01
N ILE A 404 -12.26 10.50 9.88
CA ILE A 404 -11.58 9.80 8.79
C ILE A 404 -11.69 8.28 8.92
N ALA A 405 -11.61 7.76 10.15
CA ALA A 405 -11.82 6.34 10.44
C ALA A 405 -13.22 5.90 10.02
N ALA A 406 -14.24 6.66 10.42
CA ALA A 406 -15.63 6.40 10.09
C ALA A 406 -15.89 6.49 8.57
N PHE A 407 -15.36 7.52 7.92
CA PHE A 407 -15.50 7.71 6.48
C PHE A 407 -14.93 6.54 5.69
N LEU A 408 -13.66 6.17 5.94
CA LEU A 408 -12.99 5.08 5.22
C LEU A 408 -13.67 3.74 5.50
N ALA A 409 -13.98 3.44 6.77
CA ALA A 409 -14.65 2.21 7.14
C ALA A 409 -16.02 2.07 6.47
N ALA A 410 -16.84 3.13 6.50
CA ALA A 410 -18.16 3.13 5.88
C ALA A 410 -18.08 3.00 4.36
N LEU A 411 -17.16 3.72 3.72
CA LEU A 411 -16.94 3.69 2.28
C LEU A 411 -16.54 2.28 1.82
N LEU A 412 -15.50 1.72 2.44
CA LEU A 412 -14.98 0.40 2.08
C LEU A 412 -16.00 -0.71 2.39
N LYS A 413 -16.73 -0.61 3.49
CA LYS A 413 -17.82 -1.56 3.82
C LYS A 413 -18.93 -1.52 2.78
N LYS A 414 -19.41 -0.32 2.41
CA LYS A 414 -20.47 -0.17 1.39
C LYS A 414 -20.05 -0.72 0.04
N ILE A 415 -18.85 -0.38 -0.44
CA ILE A 415 -18.37 -0.87 -1.74
C ILE A 415 -18.18 -2.38 -1.72
N SER A 416 -17.57 -2.93 -0.65
CA SER A 416 -17.39 -4.38 -0.49
C SER A 416 -18.71 -5.13 -0.46
N GLY A 417 -19.71 -4.55 0.22
CA GLY A 417 -21.07 -5.08 0.26
C GLY A 417 -21.78 -5.07 -1.09
N LEU A 418 -21.58 -4.01 -1.89
CA LEU A 418 -22.13 -3.92 -3.24
C LEU A 418 -21.47 -4.92 -4.20
N ALA A 419 -20.17 -5.17 -4.04
CA ALA A 419 -19.41 -6.15 -4.82
C ALA A 419 -19.65 -7.61 -4.39
N GLU A 420 -20.36 -7.84 -3.28
CA GLU A 420 -20.59 -9.17 -2.74
C GLU A 420 -21.37 -10.05 -3.72
N GLY A 421 -20.88 -11.27 -3.95
CA GLY A 421 -21.47 -12.23 -4.88
C GLY A 421 -21.23 -11.92 -6.37
N GLY A 422 -20.68 -10.75 -6.70
CA GLY A 422 -20.37 -10.35 -8.08
C GLY A 422 -19.14 -11.07 -8.65
N PRO A 423 -19.02 -11.18 -9.99
CA PRO A 423 -17.81 -11.68 -10.62
C PRO A 423 -16.60 -10.77 -10.36
N LEU A 424 -15.41 -11.36 -10.15
CA LEU A 424 -14.17 -10.57 -9.97
C LEU A 424 -13.85 -9.69 -11.18
N LEU A 425 -14.26 -10.12 -12.37
CA LEU A 425 -14.01 -9.40 -13.63
C LEU A 425 -15.14 -8.43 -14.02
N SER A 426 -16.11 -8.21 -13.12
CA SER A 426 -17.07 -7.10 -13.26
C SER A 426 -16.39 -5.75 -12.97
N TYR A 427 -17.02 -4.63 -13.32
CA TYR A 427 -16.48 -3.31 -12.96
C TYR A 427 -16.33 -3.17 -11.44
N GLY A 428 -17.32 -3.65 -10.69
CA GLY A 428 -17.27 -3.70 -9.23
C GLY A 428 -16.13 -4.57 -8.70
N GLY A 429 -15.90 -5.75 -9.30
CA GLY A 429 -14.80 -6.63 -8.96
C GLY A 429 -13.42 -6.01 -9.25
N VAL A 430 -13.27 -5.35 -10.40
CA VAL A 430 -12.04 -4.63 -10.76
C VAL A 430 -11.81 -3.43 -9.83
N LEU A 431 -12.86 -2.68 -9.49
CA LEU A 431 -12.79 -1.61 -8.49
C LEU A 431 -12.28 -2.14 -7.14
N MET A 432 -12.75 -3.31 -6.70
CA MET A 432 -12.26 -3.94 -5.48
C MET A 432 -10.78 -4.33 -5.54
N VAL A 433 -10.27 -4.74 -6.71
CA VAL A 433 -8.83 -5.00 -6.91
C VAL A 433 -8.02 -3.71 -6.80
N ILE A 434 -8.50 -2.61 -7.41
CA ILE A 434 -7.84 -1.29 -7.29
C ILE A 434 -7.85 -0.84 -5.83
N LEU A 435 -9.00 -0.90 -5.15
CA LEU A 435 -9.10 -0.53 -3.74
C LEU A 435 -8.19 -1.36 -2.84
N LEU A 436 -8.02 -2.65 -3.15
CA LEU A 436 -7.08 -3.51 -2.45
C LEU A 436 -5.63 -3.03 -2.63
N ALA A 437 -5.23 -2.65 -3.84
CA ALA A 437 -3.92 -2.05 -4.08
C ALA A 437 -3.75 -0.70 -3.36
N TRP A 438 -4.81 0.11 -3.28
CA TRP A 438 -4.80 1.40 -2.58
C TRP A 438 -4.83 1.28 -1.05
N SER A 439 -5.25 0.13 -0.52
CA SER A 439 -5.24 -0.11 0.93
C SER A 439 -3.83 -0.16 1.54
N PHE A 440 -2.79 -0.34 0.70
CA PHE A 440 -1.40 -0.25 1.12
C PHE A 440 -0.88 1.20 1.24
N GLN A 441 -1.60 2.19 0.70
CA GLN A 441 -1.13 3.59 0.59
C GLN A 441 -1.53 4.44 1.80
N VAL A 442 -1.27 3.95 3.01
CA VAL A 442 -1.65 4.65 4.26
C VAL A 442 -0.80 5.89 4.56
N GLU A 443 0.35 6.03 3.90
CA GLU A 443 1.22 7.21 3.95
C GLU A 443 0.66 8.43 3.21
N PHE A 444 -0.33 8.24 2.36
CA PHE A 444 -0.96 9.33 1.63
C PHE A 444 -1.87 10.14 2.55
N THR A 445 -1.88 11.45 2.33
CA THR A 445 -2.99 12.32 2.75
C THR A 445 -4.25 11.93 1.98
N LEU A 446 -5.42 12.24 2.53
CA LEU A 446 -6.71 11.87 1.94
C LEU A 446 -6.87 12.41 0.52
N SER A 447 -6.41 13.64 0.25
CA SER A 447 -6.49 14.24 -1.09
C SER A 447 -5.63 13.48 -2.11
N LEU A 448 -4.42 13.09 -1.73
CA LEU A 448 -3.54 12.29 -2.58
C LEU A 448 -4.10 10.87 -2.78
N TRP A 449 -4.64 10.27 -1.72
CA TRP A 449 -5.27 8.96 -1.78
C TRP A 449 -6.47 8.94 -2.73
N LEU A 450 -7.41 9.87 -2.57
CA LEU A 450 -8.60 9.98 -3.42
C LEU A 450 -8.28 10.33 -4.87
N SER A 451 -7.37 11.28 -5.09
CA SER A 451 -7.01 11.73 -6.43
C SER A 451 -6.27 10.66 -7.23
N SER A 452 -5.32 9.96 -6.60
CA SER A 452 -4.62 8.84 -7.23
C SER A 452 -5.56 7.65 -7.45
N LEU A 453 -6.47 7.35 -6.52
CA LEU A 453 -7.49 6.32 -6.70
C LEU A 453 -8.40 6.64 -7.87
N TYR A 454 -8.84 7.90 -8.00
CA TYR A 454 -9.66 8.36 -9.11
C TYR A 454 -8.94 8.19 -10.45
N GLN A 455 -7.67 8.61 -10.53
CA GLN A 455 -6.85 8.41 -11.74
C GLN A 455 -6.72 6.93 -12.11
N ALA A 456 -6.51 6.06 -11.12
CA ALA A 456 -6.43 4.62 -11.33
C ALA A 456 -7.78 4.05 -11.80
N CYS A 457 -8.90 4.48 -11.21
CA CYS A 457 -10.23 4.08 -11.63
C CYS A 457 -10.53 4.51 -13.07
N LEU A 458 -10.19 5.75 -13.45
CA LEU A 458 -10.37 6.23 -14.82
C LEU A 458 -9.53 5.42 -15.81
N ALA A 459 -8.24 5.20 -15.50
CA ALA A 459 -7.35 4.47 -16.37
C ALA A 459 -7.80 3.01 -16.55
N VAL A 460 -8.18 2.35 -15.46
CA VAL A 460 -8.53 0.93 -15.47
C VAL A 460 -9.96 0.70 -15.95
N LEU A 461 -10.95 1.32 -15.31
CA LEU A 461 -12.36 1.09 -15.63
C LEU A 461 -12.71 1.73 -16.98
N GLY A 462 -12.13 2.89 -17.29
CA GLY A 462 -12.27 3.55 -18.59
C GLY A 462 -11.69 2.71 -19.72
N LEU A 463 -10.51 2.09 -19.52
CA LEU A 463 -9.95 1.15 -20.49
C LEU A 463 -10.86 -0.06 -20.66
N CYS A 464 -11.34 -0.67 -19.58
CA CYS A 464 -12.24 -1.82 -19.66
C CYS A 464 -13.55 -1.48 -20.41
N TYR A 465 -14.07 -0.27 -20.23
CA TYR A 465 -15.20 0.25 -21.01
C TYR A 465 -14.87 0.42 -22.49
N ALA A 466 -13.72 1.01 -22.83
CA ALA A 466 -13.29 1.14 -24.21
C ALA A 466 -13.13 -0.25 -24.86
N LEU A 467 -12.42 -1.17 -24.22
CA LEU A 467 -12.24 -2.55 -24.71
C LEU A 467 -13.57 -3.26 -24.93
N ARG A 468 -14.52 -3.15 -24.00
CA ARG A 468 -15.86 -3.74 -24.14
C ARG A 468 -16.62 -3.19 -25.36
N LYS A 469 -16.42 -1.92 -25.72
CA LYS A 469 -17.11 -1.26 -26.84
C LYS A 469 -16.47 -1.53 -28.21
N PHE A 470 -15.16 -1.77 -28.24
CA PHE A 470 -14.40 -1.92 -29.49
C PHE A 470 -14.03 -3.37 -29.84
N ILE A 471 -14.05 -4.29 -28.87
CA ILE A 471 -13.63 -5.70 -29.06
C ILE A 471 -14.81 -6.69 -29.02
N ASN A 472 -15.95 -6.29 -28.44
CA ASN A 472 -17.23 -6.99 -28.63
C ASN A 472 -18.02 -6.27 -29.72
#